data_AF-A0A832MNG2-F1
#
_entry.id   AF-A0A832MNG2-F1
#
_cell.length_a   1.000
_cell.length_b   1.000
_cell.length_c   1.000
_cell.angle_alpha   90.00
_cell.angle_beta   90.00
_cell.angle_gamma   90.00
#
_symmetry.space_group_name_H-M   'P 1'
#
loop_
_entity.id
_entity.type
_entity.pdbx_description
1 polymer ?
#
loop_
_entity_poly.entity_id
_entity_poly.type
_entity_poly.pdbx_seq_one_letter_code
_entity_poly.pdbx_strand_id
1 'polypeptide(L)'
;MEHALAPEINQALRGRWEPVYRSQLHYLVTWSTRGRRPVLRDRHTHALSALVAEVCDERGFALLEAAAGPDHVHLLIALRPSHSVASAIREIKGRTAVALIERFPELRVWLRGNLVWDERYAVETVSPLRLERVRQRLRALHAADDDLAQAS
;
A
#
# COMPACT_ATOMS: atom_id res chain seq x y z
N MET A 1 32.93 16.75 33.09
CA MET A 1 32.07 17.95 33.24
C MET A 1 31.24 18.03 31.97
N GLU A 2 30.02 17.48 31.99
CA GLU A 2 29.07 17.67 30.88
C GLU A 2 28.81 19.17 30.75
N HIS A 3 29.24 19.76 29.64
CA HIS A 3 28.82 21.10 29.29
C HIS A 3 27.39 21.02 28.78
N ALA A 4 26.44 21.15 29.72
CA ALA A 4 25.05 21.37 29.37
C ALA A 4 24.95 22.64 28.53
N LEU A 5 24.64 22.48 27.24
CA LEU A 5 24.42 23.61 26.34
C LEU A 5 23.30 24.48 26.90
N ALA A 6 23.41 25.79 26.69
CA ALA A 6 22.37 26.74 27.09
C ALA A 6 21.01 26.33 26.47
N PRO A 7 19.88 26.53 27.18
CA PRO A 7 18.56 26.12 26.71
C PRO A 7 18.21 26.68 25.33
N GLU A 8 18.64 27.91 25.00
CA GLU A 8 18.40 28.52 23.70
C GLU A 8 19.15 27.81 22.58
N ILE A 9 20.37 27.32 22.85
CA ILE A 9 21.17 26.54 21.89
C ILE A 9 20.49 25.19 21.64
N ASN A 10 20.01 24.52 22.69
CA ASN A 10 19.26 23.27 22.55
C ASN A 10 17.96 23.47 21.74
N GLN A 11 17.25 24.58 21.96
CA GLN A 11 16.04 24.93 21.22
C GLN A 11 16.35 25.23 19.75
N ALA A 12 17.39 26.01 19.46
CA ALA A 12 17.81 26.35 18.10
C ALA A 12 18.34 25.15 17.32
N LEU A 13 19.06 24.23 17.98
CA LEU A 13 19.54 23.00 17.34
C LEU A 13 18.38 22.06 17.01
N ARG A 14 17.37 21.93 17.88
CA ARG A 14 16.20 21.07 17.61
C ARG A 14 15.40 21.50 16.37
N GLY A 15 15.34 22.80 16.07
CA GLY A 15 14.58 23.32 14.91
C GLY A 15 15.32 23.32 13.57
N ARG A 16 16.66 23.21 13.55
CA ARG A 16 17.46 23.37 12.30
C ARG A 16 17.57 22.11 11.45
N TRP A 17 17.29 20.93 12.01
CA TRP A 17 17.57 19.65 11.33
C TRP A 17 16.32 18.96 10.82
N GLU A 18 15.16 19.61 10.82
CA GLU A 18 14.00 19.06 10.13
C GLU A 18 14.27 19.08 8.62
N PRO A 19 14.47 17.93 7.97
CA PRO A 19 14.98 17.92 6.60
C PRO A 19 13.91 18.51 5.67
N VAL A 20 14.22 19.64 5.04
CA VAL A 20 13.43 20.13 3.91
C VAL A 20 13.91 19.36 2.68
N TYR A 21 13.04 18.57 2.07
CA TYR A 21 13.38 17.75 0.91
C TYR A 21 12.39 17.95 -0.23
N ARG A 22 12.89 17.74 -1.46
CA ARG A 22 12.08 17.52 -2.65
C ARG A 22 12.37 16.11 -3.15
N SER A 23 11.37 15.23 -3.13
CA SER A 23 11.55 13.83 -3.51
C SER A 23 10.43 13.36 -4.44
N GLN A 24 10.77 12.45 -5.34
CA GLN A 24 9.84 11.79 -6.25
C GLN A 24 10.07 10.27 -6.17
N LEU A 25 9.74 9.68 -5.02
CA LEU A 25 9.96 8.27 -4.73
C LEU A 25 8.66 7.51 -4.95
N HIS A 26 8.48 7.02 -6.17
CA HIS A 26 7.29 6.26 -6.56
C HIS A 26 7.63 4.78 -6.68
N TYR A 27 6.74 3.95 -6.15
CA TYR A 27 6.90 2.51 -6.12
C TYR A 27 5.65 1.85 -6.66
N LEU A 28 5.84 0.95 -7.61
CA LEU A 28 4.84 -0.04 -7.97
C LEU A 28 5.10 -1.29 -7.13
N VAL A 29 4.11 -1.68 -6.35
CA VAL A 29 4.21 -2.82 -5.44
C VAL A 29 3.13 -3.82 -5.77
N THR A 30 3.52 -5.10 -5.82
CA THR A 30 2.60 -6.19 -6.12
C THR A 30 2.74 -7.28 -5.09
N TRP A 31 1.62 -7.81 -4.59
CA TRP A 31 1.60 -9.04 -3.80
C TRP A 31 0.37 -9.87 -4.15
N SER A 32 0.40 -11.14 -3.74
CA SER A 32 -0.67 -12.10 -3.99
C SER A 32 -1.36 -12.51 -2.70
N THR A 33 -2.55 -13.09 -2.82
CA THR A 33 -3.18 -13.89 -1.77
C THR A 33 -2.30 -15.10 -1.44
N ARG A 34 -2.48 -15.67 -0.24
CA ARG A 34 -1.67 -16.81 0.22
C ARG A 34 -1.82 -17.99 -0.75
N GLY A 35 -0.69 -18.41 -1.32
CA GLY A 35 -0.65 -19.48 -2.31
C GLY A 35 -1.33 -19.13 -3.65
N ARG A 36 -1.48 -17.83 -3.97
CA ARG A 36 -2.12 -17.32 -5.20
C ARG A 36 -3.52 -17.91 -5.45
N ARG A 37 -4.31 -18.05 -4.37
CA ARG A 37 -5.69 -18.55 -4.47
C ARG A 37 -6.60 -17.41 -4.96
N PRO A 38 -7.37 -17.59 -6.04
CA PRO A 38 -8.26 -16.57 -6.58
C PRO A 38 -9.54 -16.46 -5.74
N VAL A 39 -9.43 -15.86 -4.55
CA VAL A 39 -10.51 -15.78 -3.54
C VAL A 39 -11.13 -14.40 -3.44
N LEU A 40 -10.47 -13.37 -3.99
CA LEU A 40 -10.98 -12.01 -3.99
C LEU A 40 -12.01 -11.90 -5.11
N ARG A 41 -13.24 -11.62 -4.71
CA ARG A 41 -14.35 -11.19 -5.57
C ARG A 41 -14.57 -9.68 -5.44
N ASP A 42 -15.43 -9.09 -6.27
CA ASP A 42 -15.64 -7.64 -6.37
C ASP A 42 -15.93 -6.95 -5.04
N ARG A 43 -16.72 -7.59 -4.16
CA ARG A 43 -16.99 -7.05 -2.82
C ARG A 43 -15.74 -6.92 -1.96
N HIS A 44 -14.79 -7.83 -2.13
CA HIS A 44 -13.53 -7.86 -1.39
C HIS A 44 -12.54 -6.87 -1.99
N THR A 45 -12.47 -6.76 -3.32
CA THR A 45 -11.60 -5.80 -4.00
C THR A 45 -12.06 -4.36 -3.75
N HIS A 46 -13.36 -4.08 -3.76
CA HIS A 46 -13.91 -2.78 -3.36
C HIS A 46 -13.58 -2.42 -1.91
N ALA A 47 -13.81 -3.36 -0.98
CA ALA A 47 -13.46 -3.13 0.43
C ALA A 47 -11.95 -2.93 0.62
N LEU A 48 -11.13 -3.71 -0.08
CA LEU A 48 -9.67 -3.58 -0.06
C LEU A 48 -9.21 -2.21 -0.54
N SER A 49 -9.76 -1.69 -1.64
CA SER A 49 -9.39 -0.36 -2.15
C SER A 49 -9.66 0.74 -1.12
N ALA A 50 -10.81 0.68 -0.43
CA ALA A 50 -11.14 1.61 0.65
C ALA A 50 -10.17 1.48 1.83
N LEU A 51 -9.87 0.25 2.26
CA LEU A 51 -8.94 -0.01 3.36
C LEU A 51 -7.51 0.44 3.04
N VAL A 52 -7.04 0.23 1.82
CA VAL A 52 -5.72 0.70 1.39
C VAL A 52 -5.66 2.23 1.42
N ALA A 53 -6.71 2.91 0.94
CA ALA A 53 -6.79 4.36 0.97
C ALA A 53 -6.73 4.89 2.41
N GLU A 54 -7.51 4.29 3.33
CA GLU A 54 -7.51 4.62 4.76
C GLU A 54 -6.12 4.45 5.39
N VAL A 55 -5.47 3.30 5.20
CA VAL A 55 -4.14 3.04 5.77
C VAL A 55 -3.11 4.02 5.20
N CYS A 56 -3.17 4.31 3.91
CA CYS A 56 -2.28 5.26 3.26
C CYS A 56 -2.46 6.68 3.81
N ASP A 57 -3.69 7.14 3.97
CA ASP A 57 -4.01 8.46 4.52
C ASP A 57 -3.47 8.61 5.96
N GLU A 58 -3.80 7.65 6.83
CA GLU A 58 -3.35 7.67 8.24
C GLU A 58 -1.83 7.65 8.40
N ARG A 59 -1.11 7.01 7.47
CA ARG A 59 0.35 6.86 7.54
C ARG A 59 1.09 7.89 6.69
N GLY A 60 0.37 8.77 6.01
CA GLY A 60 0.94 9.75 5.09
C GLY A 60 1.67 9.12 3.91
N PHE A 61 1.20 7.95 3.45
CA PHE A 61 1.61 7.36 2.18
C PHE A 61 0.73 7.93 1.08
N ALA A 62 1.33 8.50 0.03
CA ALA A 62 0.53 9.05 -1.07
C ALA A 62 0.11 7.90 -2.00
N LEU A 63 -1.14 7.47 -1.90
CA LEU A 63 -1.72 6.48 -2.81
C LEU A 63 -2.03 7.16 -4.16
N LEU A 64 -1.41 6.67 -5.24
CA LEU A 64 -1.65 7.19 -6.58
C LEU A 64 -2.66 6.35 -7.37
N GLU A 65 -2.57 5.03 -7.22
CA GLU A 65 -3.50 4.08 -7.82
C GLU A 65 -3.45 2.74 -7.07
N ALA A 66 -4.58 2.05 -6.97
CA ALA A 66 -4.66 0.71 -6.45
C ALA A 66 -5.45 -0.14 -7.44
N ALA A 67 -4.92 -1.30 -7.82
CA ALA A 67 -5.64 -2.31 -8.57
C ALA A 67 -5.62 -3.66 -7.83
N ALA A 68 -6.70 -4.41 -7.91
CA ALA A 68 -6.81 -5.72 -7.29
C ALA A 68 -7.59 -6.65 -8.20
N GLY A 69 -7.00 -7.80 -8.49
CA GLY A 69 -7.64 -8.91 -9.19
C GLY A 69 -7.97 -10.05 -8.23
N PRO A 70 -8.35 -11.22 -8.76
CA PRO A 70 -8.86 -12.32 -7.94
C PRO A 70 -7.88 -12.88 -6.90
N ASP A 71 -6.58 -12.83 -7.17
CA ASP A 71 -5.52 -13.40 -6.34
C ASP A 71 -4.37 -12.43 -6.05
N HIS A 72 -4.46 -11.17 -6.45
CA HIS A 72 -3.33 -10.23 -6.35
C HIS A 72 -3.74 -8.77 -6.28
N VAL A 73 -2.82 -7.95 -5.81
CA VAL A 73 -2.98 -6.52 -5.60
C VAL A 73 -1.76 -5.80 -6.17
N HIS A 74 -2.00 -4.70 -6.88
CA HIS A 74 -1.02 -3.76 -7.37
C HIS A 74 -1.27 -2.40 -6.74
N LEU A 75 -0.25 -1.80 -6.12
CA LEU A 75 -0.31 -0.44 -5.61
C LEU A 75 0.75 0.42 -6.27
N LEU A 76 0.34 1.57 -6.78
CA LEU A 76 1.25 2.66 -7.12
C LEU A 76 1.20 3.68 -5.99
N ILE A 77 2.29 3.82 -5.25
CA ILE A 77 2.40 4.71 -4.09
C ILE A 77 3.61 5.63 -4.22
N ALA A 78 3.51 6.82 -3.64
CA ALA A 78 4.64 7.70 -3.38
C ALA A 78 4.95 7.73 -1.88
N LEU A 79 6.23 7.64 -1.54
CA LEU A 79 6.70 7.63 -0.16
C LEU A 79 7.66 8.80 0.11
N ARG A 80 7.70 9.24 1.36
CA ARG A 80 8.68 10.22 1.84
C ARG A 80 10.05 9.55 2.02
N PRO A 81 11.18 10.28 1.95
CA PRO A 81 12.52 9.70 2.18
C PRO A 81 12.69 9.06 3.57
N SER A 82 11.91 9.50 4.55
CA SER A 82 11.88 8.92 5.90
C SER A 82 11.10 7.61 5.98
N HIS A 83 10.30 7.26 4.96
CA HIS A 83 9.52 6.03 4.92
C HIS A 83 10.33 4.89 4.30
N SER A 84 10.33 3.75 4.97
CA SER A 84 10.81 2.49 4.39
C SER A 84 9.70 1.83 3.59
N VAL A 85 9.98 1.44 2.34
CA VAL A 85 9.02 0.68 1.52
C VAL A 85 8.59 -0.61 2.24
N ALA A 86 9.54 -1.35 2.83
CA ALA A 86 9.23 -2.59 3.53
C ALA A 86 8.28 -2.36 4.72
N SER A 87 8.45 -1.25 5.44
CA SER A 87 7.56 -0.91 6.57
C SER A 87 6.17 -0.52 6.09
N ALA A 88 6.08 0.30 5.03
CA ALA A 88 4.80 0.68 4.43
C ALA A 88 4.01 -0.54 3.93
N ILE A 89 4.68 -1.49 3.27
CA ILE A 89 4.03 -2.70 2.75
C ILE A 89 3.62 -3.65 3.87
N ARG A 90 4.44 -3.79 4.93
CA ARG A 90 4.07 -4.55 6.13
C ARG A 90 2.79 -3.99 6.76
N GLU A 91 2.71 -2.67 6.90
CA GLU A 91 1.56 -1.96 7.46
C GLU A 91 0.29 -2.17 6.64
N ILE A 92 0.37 -1.92 5.32
CA ILE A 92 -0.77 -2.07 4.41
C ILE A 92 -1.26 -3.52 4.39
N LYS A 93 -0.36 -4.50 4.18
CA LYS A 93 -0.74 -5.92 4.16
C LYS A 93 -1.32 -6.37 5.50
N GLY A 94 -0.73 -5.95 6.61
CA GLY A 94 -1.19 -6.32 7.95
C GLY A 94 -2.60 -5.82 8.25
N ARG A 95 -2.83 -4.51 8.10
CA ARG A 95 -4.15 -3.91 8.39
C ARG A 95 -5.24 -4.40 7.46
N THR A 96 -4.95 -4.49 6.16
CA THR A 96 -5.93 -5.00 5.19
C THR A 96 -6.26 -6.48 5.42
N ALA A 97 -5.29 -7.32 5.82
CA ALA A 97 -5.57 -8.72 6.12
C ALA A 97 -6.52 -8.89 7.30
N VAL A 98 -6.29 -8.12 8.39
CA VAL A 98 -7.15 -8.16 9.59
C VAL A 98 -8.55 -7.70 9.24
N ALA A 99 -8.69 -6.51 8.66
CA ALA A 99 -9.99 -5.93 8.33
C ALA A 99 -10.77 -6.78 7.31
N LEU A 100 -10.10 -7.38 6.32
CA LEU A 100 -10.76 -8.29 5.37
C LEU A 100 -11.26 -9.57 6.04
N ILE A 101 -10.49 -10.17 6.95
CA ILE A 101 -10.92 -11.38 7.68
C ILE A 101 -12.11 -11.07 8.60
N GLU A 102 -12.08 -9.93 9.30
CA GLU A 102 -13.16 -9.50 10.18
C GLU A 102 -14.45 -9.24 9.39
N ARG A 103 -14.35 -8.57 8.25
CA ARG A 103 -15.49 -8.23 7.40
C ARG A 103 -16.00 -9.39 6.54
N PHE A 104 -15.11 -10.30 6.14
CA PHE A 104 -15.41 -11.43 5.24
C PHE A 104 -14.83 -12.75 5.80
N PRO A 105 -15.43 -13.33 6.86
CA PRO A 105 -14.92 -14.53 7.51
C PRO A 105 -14.78 -15.74 6.56
N GLU A 106 -15.55 -15.79 5.47
CA GLU A 106 -15.50 -16.83 4.44
C GLU A 106 -14.12 -16.93 3.76
N LEU A 107 -13.34 -15.84 3.72
CA LEU A 107 -12.00 -15.83 3.14
C LEU A 107 -11.08 -16.84 3.85
N ARG A 108 -11.26 -17.04 5.17
CA ARG A 108 -10.47 -18.01 5.94
C ARG A 108 -10.69 -19.44 5.44
N VAL A 109 -11.92 -19.77 5.08
CA VAL A 109 -12.30 -21.09 4.55
C VAL A 109 -11.70 -21.26 3.15
N TRP A 110 -11.87 -20.27 2.28
CA TRP A 110 -11.38 -20.33 0.90
C TRP A 110 -9.84 -20.36 0.81
N LEU A 111 -9.16 -19.65 1.72
CA LEU A 111 -7.70 -19.65 1.83
C LEU A 111 -7.13 -20.88 2.55
N ARG A 112 -7.97 -21.66 3.23
CA ARG A 112 -7.59 -22.79 4.08
C ARG A 112 -6.65 -22.38 5.23
N GLY A 113 -6.93 -21.25 5.86
CA GLY A 113 -6.10 -20.72 6.95
C GLY A 113 -6.44 -19.28 7.34
N ASN A 114 -5.62 -18.72 8.23
CA ASN A 114 -5.82 -17.37 8.77
C ASN A 114 -4.96 -16.30 8.08
N LEU A 115 -4.19 -16.66 7.04
CA LEU A 115 -3.32 -15.74 6.32
C LEU A 115 -3.96 -15.35 4.99
N VAL A 116 -4.26 -14.07 4.82
CA VAL A 116 -4.81 -13.52 3.57
C VAL A 116 -3.75 -13.42 2.49
N TRP A 117 -2.61 -12.81 2.83
CA TRP A 117 -1.56 -12.47 1.88
C TRP A 117 -0.42 -13.48 1.89
N ASP A 118 0.24 -13.60 0.75
CA ASP A 118 1.56 -14.21 0.69
C ASP A 118 2.56 -13.37 1.51
N GLU A 119 3.62 -13.99 2.02
CA GLU A 119 4.67 -13.25 2.75
C GLU A 119 5.43 -12.33 1.79
N ARG A 120 5.64 -12.79 0.55
CA ARG A 120 6.43 -12.11 -0.47
C ARG A 120 5.65 -10.94 -1.08
N TYR A 121 6.39 -9.98 -1.60
CA TYR A 121 5.90 -8.90 -2.45
C TYR A 121 7.01 -8.51 -3.43
N ALA A 122 6.63 -7.98 -4.58
CA ALA A 122 7.53 -7.37 -5.54
C ALA A 122 7.46 -5.85 -5.41
N VAL A 123 8.57 -5.16 -5.67
CA VAL A 123 8.65 -3.71 -5.68
C VAL A 123 9.52 -3.25 -6.85
N GLU A 124 9.02 -2.27 -7.59
CA GLU A 124 9.71 -1.60 -8.68
C GLU A 124 9.66 -0.09 -8.47
N THR A 125 10.75 0.60 -8.75
CA THR A 125 10.74 2.07 -8.79
C THR A 125 10.09 2.56 -10.08
N VAL A 126 9.28 3.60 -9.98
CA VAL A 126 8.58 4.18 -11.13
C VAL A 126 9.07 5.60 -11.37
N SER A 127 9.60 5.85 -12.56
CA SER A 127 9.98 7.20 -12.98
C SER A 127 8.74 8.09 -13.07
N PRO A 128 8.82 9.38 -12.68
CA PRO A 128 7.74 10.35 -12.82
C PRO A 128 7.13 10.40 -14.23
N LEU A 129 7.98 10.28 -15.26
CA LEU A 129 7.57 10.29 -16.68
C LEU A 129 6.69 9.09 -17.06
N ARG A 130 6.71 8.02 -16.26
CA ARG A 130 5.93 6.79 -16.51
C ARG A 130 4.67 6.70 -15.65
N LEU A 131 4.49 7.60 -14.68
CA LEU A 131 3.43 7.48 -13.68
C LEU A 131 2.06 7.36 -14.33
N GLU A 132 1.71 8.30 -15.20
CA GLU A 132 0.37 8.32 -15.78
C GLU A 132 0.09 7.07 -16.62
N ARG A 133 1.08 6.61 -17.41
CA ARG A 133 0.97 5.34 -18.15
C ARG A 133 0.75 4.15 -17.22
N VAL A 134 1.46 4.10 -16.08
CA VAL A 134 1.28 3.02 -15.10
C VAL A 134 -0.09 3.12 -14.44
N ARG A 135 -0.56 4.32 -14.08
CA ARG A 135 -1.92 4.53 -13.53
C ARG A 135 -3.01 4.09 -14.49
N GLN A 136 -2.88 4.43 -15.76
CA GLN A 136 -3.83 4.01 -16.79
C GLN A 136 -3.87 2.49 -16.96
N ARG A 137 -2.71 1.83 -16.96
CA ARG A 137 -2.64 0.35 -16.94
C ARG A 137 -3.32 -0.21 -15.68
N LEU A 138 -3.03 0.41 -14.53
CA LEU A 138 -3.76 0.34 -13.24
C LEU A 138 -5.26 0.15 -13.42
N ARG A 139 -5.88 1.22 -13.89
CA ARG A 139 -7.32 1.36 -14.06
C ARG A 139 -7.88 0.40 -15.10
N ALA A 140 -7.16 0.16 -16.18
CA ALA A 140 -7.61 -0.77 -17.22
C ALA A 140 -7.72 -2.21 -16.71
N LEU A 141 -6.81 -2.64 -15.81
CA LEU A 141 -6.91 -3.94 -15.16
C LEU A 141 -8.16 -4.05 -14.28
N HIS A 142 -8.51 -2.98 -13.57
CA HIS A 142 -9.76 -2.93 -12.80
C HIS A 142 -11.02 -2.95 -13.68
N ALA A 143 -11.06 -2.12 -14.72
CA ALA A 143 -12.23 -2.00 -15.58
C ALA A 143 -12.54 -3.30 -16.37
N ALA A 144 -11.50 -4.01 -16.82
CA ALA A 144 -11.68 -5.28 -17.53
C ALA A 144 -12.29 -6.38 -16.65
N ASP A 145 -12.03 -6.35 -15.34
CA ASP A 145 -12.62 -7.29 -14.39
C ASP A 145 -14.09 -6.93 -14.09
N ASP A 146 -14.44 -5.64 -14.02
CA ASP A 146 -15.82 -5.17 -13.83
C ASP A 146 -16.74 -5.50 -15.03
N ASP A 147 -16.24 -5.36 -16.27
CA ASP A 147 -17.00 -5.68 -17.49
C ASP A 147 -17.28 -7.19 -17.63
N LEU A 148 -16.34 -8.05 -17.21
CA LEU A 148 -16.55 -9.50 -17.19
C LEU A 148 -17.55 -9.92 -16.10
N ALA A 149 -17.57 -9.22 -14.97
CA ALA A 149 -18.51 -9.48 -13.88
C ALA A 149 -19.96 -9.06 -14.22
N GLN A 150 -20.15 -8.00 -15.03
CA GLN A 150 -21.49 -7.56 -15.47
C GLN A 150 -22.06 -8.37 -16.63
N ALA A 151 -21.23 -9.14 -17.35
CA ALA A 151 -21.64 -9.98 -18.48
C ALA A 151 -22.01 -11.43 -18.12
N SER A 152 -22.01 -11.80 -16.82
CA SER A 152 -22.44 -13.10 -16.28
C SER A 152 -23.64 -12.98 -15.35
#